data_AF-A0A3B9N1L6-F1
#
_entry.id   AF-A0A3B9N1L6-F1
#
_cell.length_a   1.000
_cell.length_b   1.000
_cell.length_c   1.000
_cell.angle_alpha   90.00
_cell.angle_beta   90.00
_cell.angle_gamma   90.00
#
_symmetry.space_group_name_H-M   'P 1'
#
loop_
_entity.id
_entity.type
_entity.pdbx_description
1 polymer ?
#
loop_
_entity_poly.entity_id
_entity_poly.type
_entity_poly.pdbx_seq_one_letter_code
_entity_poly.pdbx_strand_id
1 'polypeptide(L)'
;MKSLSKLLFKIILGLFILLTIPNYYSVIYKFNKGHKFEGEQFYNPYANINGTWIKANLHAHARAYAGASKGENTAKEMLHKYDSLKYYLACISNYNFVQDSIPGHNYLPVYEHGFNWLWVHQNVINETQARPFDFPFLQLRSNKQFMINRLKSKDNLISLNHPNHKRAYKNSDLKYLNNYDLIEGISEFAKSIKQWDSVLSHGHAVWIVGNDDSHDLSDYHVGICWNMIHVDTINNESILQSLQKGASYATKGWLGQEMNRVKAVKVEDGFFKLKLRNKADSITLISDNGVIVAMASKVDTLSYKIKTENTYLRTEIFETEPWNGYTKMYLNPVIRTNSEKLIQHNNTNEISYFLSGLYWSVLFLLHAVIILLIFKW
;
A
#
# COMPACT_ATOMS: atom_id res chain seq x y z
N MET A 1 6.36 -47.18 15.05
CA MET A 1 6.62 -46.25 13.92
C MET A 1 5.47 -46.17 12.91
N LYS A 2 4.93 -47.27 12.35
CA LYS A 2 3.84 -47.23 11.34
C LYS A 2 2.50 -46.62 11.83
N SER A 3 2.15 -46.77 13.11
CA SER A 3 0.92 -46.18 13.67
C SER A 3 1.03 -44.66 13.83
N LEU A 4 2.17 -44.18 14.34
CA LEU A 4 2.43 -42.75 14.52
C LEU A 4 2.48 -42.00 13.18
N SER A 5 3.11 -42.59 12.15
CA SER A 5 3.15 -41.99 10.81
C SER A 5 1.76 -41.89 10.16
N LYS A 6 0.90 -42.89 10.36
CA LYS A 6 -0.51 -42.86 9.90
C LYS A 6 -1.31 -41.79 10.63
N LEU A 7 -1.17 -41.70 11.95
CA LEU A 7 -1.84 -40.67 12.75
C LEU A 7 -1.42 -39.26 12.30
N LEU A 8 -0.12 -39.03 12.13
CA LEU A 8 0.41 -37.75 11.65
C LEU A 8 -0.13 -37.40 10.27
N PHE A 9 -0.19 -38.37 9.35
CA PHE A 9 -0.76 -38.16 8.02
C PHE A 9 -2.23 -37.75 8.08
N LYS A 10 -3.05 -38.40 8.91
CA LYS A 10 -4.46 -38.01 9.11
C LYS A 10 -4.61 -36.61 9.69
N ILE A 11 -3.75 -36.24 10.65
CA ILE A 11 -3.74 -34.90 11.23
C ILE A 11 -3.43 -33.86 10.15
N ILE A 12 -2.43 -34.10 9.30
CA ILE A 12 -2.08 -33.21 8.19
C ILE A 12 -3.26 -33.04 7.23
N LEU A 13 -3.93 -34.12 6.85
CA LEU A 13 -5.11 -34.08 5.99
C LEU A 13 -6.29 -33.33 6.63
N GLY A 14 -6.53 -33.55 7.92
CA GLY A 14 -7.56 -32.83 8.68
C GLY A 14 -7.27 -31.33 8.79
N LEU A 15 -6.02 -30.96 9.07
CA LEU A 15 -5.57 -29.56 9.07
C LEU A 15 -5.70 -28.92 7.68
N PHE A 16 -5.39 -29.65 6.62
CA PHE A 16 -5.57 -29.16 5.25
C PHE A 16 -7.04 -28.82 4.97
N ILE A 17 -7.99 -29.69 5.35
CA ILE A 17 -9.42 -29.39 5.21
C ILE A 17 -9.77 -28.14 6.02
N LEU A 18 -9.42 -28.11 7.31
CA LEU A 18 -9.73 -26.99 8.20
C LEU A 18 -9.23 -25.65 7.63
N LEU A 19 -7.99 -25.60 7.16
CA LEU A 19 -7.36 -24.41 6.62
C LEU A 19 -7.86 -24.03 5.22
N THR A 20 -8.53 -24.94 4.51
CA THR A 20 -9.15 -24.65 3.20
C THR A 20 -10.64 -24.37 3.26
N ILE A 21 -11.35 -24.65 4.36
CA ILE A 21 -12.77 -24.29 4.56
C ILE A 21 -13.08 -22.81 4.24
N PRO A 22 -12.25 -21.82 4.61
CA PRO A 22 -12.52 -20.42 4.28
C PRO A 22 -12.73 -20.18 2.77
N ASN A 23 -12.17 -21.02 1.89
CA ASN A 23 -12.34 -20.88 0.44
C ASN A 23 -13.78 -21.07 -0.05
N TYR A 24 -14.68 -21.69 0.73
CA TYR A 24 -16.11 -21.72 0.38
C TYR A 24 -16.78 -20.34 0.46
N TYR A 25 -16.19 -19.38 1.20
CA TYR A 25 -16.64 -17.99 1.18
C TYR A 25 -16.08 -17.19 -0.01
N SER A 26 -15.11 -17.73 -0.75
CA SER A 26 -14.52 -17.05 -1.90
C SER A 26 -15.47 -17.06 -3.09
N VAL A 27 -15.38 -16.05 -3.92
CA VAL A 27 -16.00 -15.99 -5.25
C VAL A 27 -14.92 -15.86 -6.32
N ILE A 28 -15.25 -16.22 -7.57
CA ILE A 28 -14.38 -16.03 -8.72
C ILE A 28 -14.82 -14.80 -9.49
N TYR A 29 -13.90 -13.84 -9.64
CA TYR A 29 -14.13 -12.62 -10.40
C TYR A 29 -13.77 -12.80 -11.89
N LYS A 30 -14.56 -12.17 -12.75
CA LYS A 30 -14.16 -11.82 -14.12
C LYS A 30 -13.45 -10.47 -14.06
N PHE A 31 -12.19 -10.48 -14.45
CA PHE A 31 -11.34 -9.30 -14.40
C PHE A 31 -11.40 -8.54 -15.72
N ASN A 32 -11.80 -7.28 -15.65
CA ASN A 32 -11.73 -6.37 -16.78
C ASN A 32 -10.32 -5.79 -16.89
N LYS A 33 -9.83 -5.62 -18.12
CA LYS A 33 -8.51 -5.00 -18.33
C LYS A 33 -8.57 -3.53 -17.89
N GLY A 34 -7.51 -3.07 -17.23
CA GLY A 34 -7.29 -1.64 -17.03
C GLY A 34 -7.14 -0.91 -18.36
N HIS A 35 -7.68 0.31 -18.42
CA HIS A 35 -7.47 1.24 -19.52
C HIS A 35 -6.48 2.30 -19.06
N LYS A 36 -5.57 2.75 -19.92
CA LYS A 36 -4.66 3.83 -19.54
C LYS A 36 -5.42 5.11 -19.20
N PHE A 37 -4.81 6.00 -18.43
CA PHE A 37 -5.33 7.36 -18.28
C PHE A 37 -5.39 8.06 -19.64
N GLU A 38 -6.46 8.80 -19.88
CA GLU A 38 -6.73 9.46 -21.15
C GLU A 38 -7.37 10.83 -20.93
N GLY A 39 -7.41 11.64 -21.99
CA GLY A 39 -7.94 12.99 -21.98
C GLY A 39 -6.87 14.08 -22.12
N GLU A 40 -7.35 15.27 -22.45
CA GLU A 40 -6.50 16.46 -22.69
C GLU A 40 -6.19 17.24 -21.41
N GLN A 41 -6.95 16.99 -20.33
CA GLN A 41 -6.76 17.64 -19.04
C GLN A 41 -5.95 16.75 -18.07
N PHE A 42 -5.53 17.34 -16.95
CA PHE A 42 -4.76 16.64 -15.91
C PHE A 42 -5.39 16.80 -14.54
N TYR A 43 -5.54 15.69 -13.82
CA TYR A 43 -5.71 15.72 -12.38
C TYR A 43 -4.34 15.87 -11.73
N ASN A 44 -4.18 16.92 -10.93
CA ASN A 44 -2.95 17.21 -10.22
C ASN A 44 -3.20 17.18 -8.71
N PRO A 45 -2.71 16.16 -7.97
CA PRO A 45 -2.92 16.06 -6.53
C PRO A 45 -2.28 17.20 -5.74
N TYR A 46 -1.38 17.97 -6.36
CA TYR A 46 -0.70 19.10 -5.74
C TYR A 46 -1.24 20.47 -6.16
N ALA A 47 -2.37 20.55 -6.86
CA ALA A 47 -2.89 21.82 -7.37
C ALA A 47 -3.10 22.88 -6.26
N ASN A 48 -3.46 22.43 -5.04
CA ASN A 48 -3.83 23.29 -3.91
C ASN A 48 -2.94 23.08 -2.67
N ILE A 49 -1.62 22.90 -2.81
CA ILE A 49 -0.70 22.62 -1.68
C ILE A 49 -0.24 23.87 -0.89
N ASN A 50 -1.16 24.76 -0.54
CA ASN A 50 -0.87 26.01 0.18
C ASN A 50 -0.88 25.88 1.72
N GLY A 51 -1.54 24.85 2.26
CA GLY A 51 -1.56 24.48 3.67
C GLY A 51 -0.28 23.84 4.24
N THR A 52 -0.46 23.01 5.27
CA THR A 52 0.64 22.48 6.10
C THR A 52 1.08 21.10 5.65
N TRP A 53 2.38 20.81 5.74
CA TRP A 53 2.90 19.46 5.56
C TRP A 53 3.13 18.79 6.91
N ILE A 54 2.50 17.65 7.13
CA ILE A 54 2.74 16.80 8.29
C ILE A 54 3.59 15.59 7.89
N LYS A 55 4.40 15.10 8.83
CA LYS A 55 5.14 13.86 8.66
C LYS A 55 4.39 12.71 9.29
N ALA A 56 4.22 11.62 8.54
CA ALA A 56 3.43 10.48 8.96
C ALA A 56 4.10 9.12 8.67
N ASN A 57 3.92 8.16 9.59
CA ASN A 57 4.15 6.74 9.36
C ASN A 57 2.85 5.97 9.59
N LEU A 58 2.47 5.10 8.66
CA LEU A 58 1.20 4.35 8.71
C LEU A 58 1.40 2.85 8.97
N HIS A 59 2.65 2.39 9.10
CA HIS A 59 2.97 0.98 9.24
C HIS A 59 4.10 0.77 10.26
N ALA A 60 3.73 0.29 11.44
CA ALA A 60 4.65 -0.10 12.50
C ALA A 60 3.93 -1.07 13.45
N HIS A 61 4.69 -1.92 14.12
CA HIS A 61 4.16 -2.97 14.99
C HIS A 61 4.62 -2.78 16.43
N ALA A 62 3.69 -3.06 17.35
CA ALA A 62 3.93 -3.10 18.77
C ALA A 62 3.59 -4.50 19.31
N ARG A 63 3.89 -4.74 20.59
CA ARG A 63 3.42 -5.91 21.32
C ARG A 63 1.90 -5.96 21.30
N ALA A 64 1.37 -7.04 20.74
CA ALA A 64 -0.04 -7.43 20.68
C ALA A 64 -0.17 -8.90 21.09
N TYR A 65 -1.41 -9.34 21.37
CA TYR A 65 -1.74 -10.71 21.78
C TYR A 65 -0.85 -11.25 22.92
N ALA A 66 -0.67 -10.46 23.98
CA ALA A 66 0.19 -10.78 25.11
C ALA A 66 1.65 -11.13 24.73
N GLY A 67 2.17 -10.56 23.64
CA GLY A 67 3.54 -10.77 23.16
C GLY A 67 3.70 -11.88 22.11
N ALA A 68 2.59 -12.46 21.62
CA ALA A 68 2.64 -13.45 20.54
C ALA A 68 2.82 -12.81 19.15
N SER A 69 2.58 -11.50 19.01
CA SER A 69 2.91 -10.75 17.79
C SER A 69 4.41 -10.46 17.68
N LYS A 70 4.88 -10.13 16.48
CA LYS A 70 6.30 -9.84 16.23
C LYS A 70 6.83 -8.50 16.80
N GLY A 71 5.99 -7.58 17.28
CA GLY A 71 6.47 -6.31 17.81
C GLY A 71 7.14 -6.45 19.19
N GLU A 72 8.30 -5.82 19.36
CA GLU A 72 9.13 -5.96 20.56
C GLU A 72 8.81 -4.96 21.66
N ASN A 73 8.17 -3.83 21.33
CA ASN A 73 7.92 -2.72 22.25
C ASN A 73 6.43 -2.42 22.40
N THR A 74 6.06 -1.73 23.47
CA THR A 74 4.67 -1.27 23.65
C THR A 74 4.34 -0.18 22.63
N ALA A 75 3.04 -0.02 22.31
CA ALA A 75 2.58 1.03 21.41
C ALA A 75 3.03 2.43 21.86
N LYS A 76 3.03 2.68 23.19
CA LYS A 76 3.47 3.94 23.76
C LYS A 76 4.97 4.21 23.53
N GLU A 77 5.81 3.19 23.70
CA GLU A 77 7.26 3.32 23.44
C GLU A 77 7.54 3.57 21.95
N MET A 78 6.84 2.85 21.06
CA MET A 78 6.94 3.09 19.61
C MET A 78 6.54 4.52 19.25
N LEU A 79 5.41 5.02 19.76
CA LEU A 79 4.98 6.39 19.49
C LEU A 79 5.94 7.43 20.06
N HIS A 80 6.44 7.25 21.29
CA HIS A 80 7.46 8.14 21.84
C HIS A 80 8.73 8.20 20.96
N LYS A 81 9.12 7.08 20.35
CA LYS A 81 10.23 7.07 19.40
C LYS A 81 9.91 7.92 18.17
N TYR A 82 8.72 7.78 17.60
CA TYR A 82 8.28 8.61 16.47
C TYR A 82 8.17 10.10 16.83
N ASP A 83 7.69 10.42 18.03
CA ASP A 83 7.63 11.79 18.55
C ASP A 83 9.03 12.42 18.68
N SER A 84 10.02 11.64 19.16
CA SER A 84 11.42 12.08 19.23
C SER A 84 11.99 12.44 17.84
N LEU A 85 11.47 11.80 16.79
CA LEU A 85 11.81 12.08 15.41
C LEU A 85 10.90 13.16 14.79
N LYS A 86 9.99 13.79 15.54
CA LYS A 86 9.08 14.85 15.06
C LYS A 86 8.05 14.38 14.03
N TYR A 87 7.56 13.14 14.16
CA TYR A 87 6.38 12.71 13.42
C TYR A 87 5.15 13.38 14.02
N TYR A 88 4.23 13.83 13.16
CA TYR A 88 2.94 14.32 13.63
C TYR A 88 1.95 13.16 13.83
N LEU A 89 2.01 12.17 12.94
CA LEU A 89 1.18 10.98 12.98
C LEU A 89 2.06 9.73 12.86
N ALA A 90 2.01 8.85 13.84
CA ALA A 90 2.51 7.50 13.70
C ALA A 90 1.41 6.53 14.10
N CYS A 91 1.15 5.55 13.23
CA CYS A 91 0.13 4.53 13.46
C CYS A 91 0.78 3.22 13.90
N ILE A 92 0.09 2.48 14.76
CA ILE A 92 0.48 1.14 15.20
C ILE A 92 -0.47 0.15 14.52
N SER A 93 -0.03 -0.45 13.42
CA SER A 93 -0.84 -1.30 12.54
C SER A 93 -0.60 -2.78 12.85
N ASN A 94 -0.94 -3.22 14.05
CA ASN A 94 -0.73 -4.61 14.46
C ASN A 94 -1.52 -5.62 13.59
N TYR A 95 -0.98 -6.83 13.45
CA TYR A 95 -1.60 -7.91 12.68
C TYR A 95 -3.01 -8.24 13.19
N ASN A 96 -4.03 -7.94 12.37
CA ASN A 96 -5.44 -8.22 12.63
C ASN A 96 -5.93 -7.71 14.01
N PHE A 97 -5.27 -6.69 14.55
CA PHE A 97 -5.57 -6.12 15.86
C PHE A 97 -5.57 -4.59 15.74
N VAL A 98 -6.71 -3.99 16.05
CA VAL A 98 -6.84 -2.53 16.06
C VAL A 98 -6.64 -2.01 17.48
N GLN A 99 -5.91 -0.91 17.57
CA GLN A 99 -5.92 -0.06 18.75
C GLN A 99 -6.71 1.21 18.39
N ASP A 100 -7.86 1.45 19.01
CA ASP A 100 -8.72 2.56 18.58
C ASP A 100 -8.20 3.94 19.04
N SER A 101 -7.45 3.94 20.14
CA SER A 101 -6.82 5.14 20.68
C SER A 101 -5.61 4.78 21.52
N ILE A 102 -4.67 5.73 21.62
CA ILE A 102 -3.55 5.65 22.55
C ILE A 102 -3.58 6.93 23.40
N PRO A 103 -3.75 6.83 24.73
CA PRO A 103 -3.80 8.00 25.60
C PRO A 103 -2.60 8.93 25.38
N GLY A 104 -2.89 10.22 25.21
CA GLY A 104 -1.88 11.28 25.05
C GLY A 104 -1.33 11.45 23.63
N HIS A 105 -1.85 10.75 22.62
CA HIS A 105 -1.37 10.85 21.24
C HIS A 105 -2.51 11.12 20.26
N ASN A 106 -2.23 11.92 19.22
CA ASN A 106 -3.08 12.01 18.05
C ASN A 106 -2.98 10.69 17.28
N TYR A 107 -4.10 10.03 17.06
CA TYR A 107 -4.10 8.68 16.54
C TYR A 107 -5.15 8.48 15.44
N LEU A 108 -4.75 7.75 14.40
CA LEU A 108 -5.61 7.28 13.33
C LEU A 108 -5.61 5.75 13.41
N PRO A 109 -6.76 5.10 13.62
CA PRO A 109 -6.78 3.65 13.78
C PRO A 109 -6.41 2.95 12.48
N VAL A 110 -5.40 2.07 12.56
CA VAL A 110 -4.91 1.27 11.44
C VAL A 110 -4.62 -0.12 11.96
N TYR A 111 -4.87 -1.14 11.15
CA TYR A 111 -4.33 -2.49 11.40
C TYR A 111 -3.82 -3.10 10.10
N GLU A 112 -2.84 -3.98 10.22
CA GLU A 112 -2.37 -4.79 9.10
C GLU A 112 -3.23 -6.05 9.01
N HIS A 113 -4.00 -6.19 7.95
CA HIS A 113 -4.79 -7.38 7.67
C HIS A 113 -3.94 -8.42 6.93
N GLY A 114 -4.09 -9.69 7.33
CA GLY A 114 -3.54 -10.84 6.63
C GLY A 114 -2.70 -11.74 7.54
N PHE A 115 -2.81 -13.06 7.35
CA PHE A 115 -1.98 -14.06 8.05
C PHE A 115 -1.63 -15.27 7.15
N ASN A 116 -1.65 -15.07 5.83
CA ASN A 116 -1.43 -16.12 4.84
C ASN A 116 0.05 -16.41 4.57
N TRP A 117 0.33 -17.61 4.05
CA TRP A 117 1.70 -18.07 3.78
C TRP A 117 2.49 -17.18 2.79
N LEU A 118 1.81 -16.47 1.87
CA LEU A 118 2.47 -15.58 0.90
C LEU A 118 2.61 -14.13 1.36
N TRP A 119 2.32 -13.82 2.64
CA TRP A 119 2.52 -12.49 3.21
C TRP A 119 1.73 -11.41 2.44
N VAL A 120 0.54 -11.78 1.96
CA VAL A 120 -0.38 -10.87 1.29
C VAL A 120 -1.05 -10.02 2.36
N HIS A 121 -0.52 -8.82 2.59
CA HIS A 121 -0.98 -7.93 3.64
C HIS A 121 -1.52 -6.59 3.10
N GLN A 122 -2.42 -6.00 3.87
CA GLN A 122 -3.02 -4.69 3.57
C GLN A 122 -3.19 -3.91 4.86
N ASN A 123 -2.81 -2.63 4.88
CA ASN A 123 -3.27 -1.75 5.94
C ASN A 123 -4.70 -1.30 5.66
N VAL A 124 -5.56 -1.45 6.67
CA VAL A 124 -6.91 -0.89 6.70
C VAL A 124 -6.86 0.34 7.58
N ILE A 125 -6.92 1.52 6.96
CA ILE A 125 -6.68 2.81 7.59
C ILE A 125 -8.02 3.49 7.89
N ASN A 126 -8.17 4.02 9.09
CA ASN A 126 -9.42 4.55 9.64
C ASN A 126 -10.50 3.47 9.88
N GLU A 127 -10.10 2.36 10.51
CA GLU A 127 -11.01 1.28 10.88
C GLU A 127 -10.79 0.90 12.34
N THR A 128 -11.84 0.97 13.14
CA THR A 128 -11.81 0.73 14.60
C THR A 128 -12.04 -0.75 14.95
N GLN A 129 -12.33 -1.60 13.97
CA GLN A 129 -12.55 -3.03 14.22
C GLN A 129 -11.83 -3.89 13.20
N ALA A 130 -10.93 -4.75 13.68
CA ALA A 130 -10.28 -5.73 12.84
C ALA A 130 -11.31 -6.74 12.31
N ARG A 131 -11.22 -7.04 11.00
CA ARG A 131 -12.00 -8.10 10.37
C ARG A 131 -11.14 -9.37 10.33
N PRO A 132 -11.44 -10.42 11.12
CA PRO A 132 -10.52 -11.54 11.35
C PRO A 132 -10.49 -12.59 10.22
N PHE A 133 -11.36 -12.48 9.22
CA PHE A 133 -11.45 -13.46 8.14
C PHE A 133 -10.29 -13.26 7.14
N ASP A 134 -9.49 -14.30 6.89
CA ASP A 134 -8.52 -14.35 5.80
C ASP A 134 -8.48 -15.76 5.17
N PHE A 135 -7.80 -15.89 4.02
CA PHE A 135 -7.50 -17.18 3.40
C PHE A 135 -6.09 -17.64 3.80
N PRO A 136 -5.92 -18.69 4.65
CA PRO A 136 -4.62 -19.05 5.23
C PRO A 136 -3.57 -19.55 4.22
N PHE A 137 -4.03 -20.14 3.11
CA PHE A 137 -3.18 -20.70 2.05
C PHE A 137 -2.91 -19.69 0.92
N LEU A 138 -2.47 -20.19 -0.23
CA LEU A 138 -2.20 -19.40 -1.42
C LEU A 138 -3.44 -18.62 -1.86
N GLN A 139 -3.34 -17.29 -1.86
CA GLN A 139 -4.38 -16.42 -2.39
C GLN A 139 -4.25 -16.27 -3.90
N LEU A 140 -5.25 -16.75 -4.64
CA LEU A 140 -5.41 -16.43 -6.05
C LEU A 140 -5.84 -14.97 -6.20
N ARG A 141 -5.78 -14.43 -7.43
CA ARG A 141 -6.21 -13.06 -7.71
C ARG A 141 -7.64 -12.77 -7.23
N SER A 142 -8.56 -13.73 -7.39
CA SER A 142 -9.93 -13.59 -6.91
C SER A 142 -10.02 -13.53 -5.38
N ASN A 143 -9.18 -14.28 -4.65
CA ASN A 143 -9.10 -14.18 -3.19
C ASN A 143 -8.60 -12.79 -2.78
N LYS A 144 -7.55 -12.28 -3.45
CA LYS A 144 -7.02 -10.93 -3.17
C LYS A 144 -8.07 -9.85 -3.42
N GLN A 145 -8.78 -9.93 -4.55
CA GLN A 145 -9.87 -8.99 -4.87
C GLN A 145 -11.02 -9.09 -3.87
N PHE A 146 -11.39 -10.32 -3.48
CA PHE A 146 -12.39 -10.54 -2.45
C PHE A 146 -11.99 -9.88 -1.13
N MET A 147 -10.72 -10.06 -0.71
CA MET A 147 -10.24 -9.45 0.53
C MET A 147 -10.23 -7.93 0.46
N ILE A 148 -9.75 -7.34 -0.63
CA ILE A 148 -9.79 -5.87 -0.80
C ILE A 148 -11.22 -5.35 -0.69
N ASN A 149 -12.17 -5.95 -1.42
CA ASN A 149 -13.58 -5.56 -1.36
C ASN A 149 -14.22 -5.79 0.01
N ARG A 150 -13.83 -6.88 0.69
CA ARG A 150 -14.31 -7.21 2.03
C ARG A 150 -13.80 -6.24 3.09
N LEU A 151 -12.61 -5.67 2.93
CA LEU A 151 -12.02 -4.74 3.90
C LEU A 151 -12.42 -3.29 3.63
N LYS A 152 -12.61 -2.92 2.36
CA LYS A 152 -12.99 -1.56 1.96
C LYS A 152 -14.34 -1.14 2.56
N SER A 153 -14.43 0.11 2.98
CA SER A 153 -15.65 0.84 3.33
C SER A 153 -15.61 2.25 2.72
N LYS A 154 -16.66 3.05 2.96
CA LYS A 154 -16.68 4.46 2.53
C LYS A 154 -15.75 5.34 3.35
N ASP A 155 -15.45 4.94 4.59
CA ASP A 155 -14.77 5.76 5.58
C ASP A 155 -13.31 5.36 5.76
N ASN A 156 -12.85 4.28 5.11
CA ASN A 156 -11.50 3.76 5.25
C ASN A 156 -10.70 3.83 3.94
N LEU A 157 -9.38 3.73 4.08
CA LEU A 157 -8.45 3.56 2.96
C LEU A 157 -7.78 2.19 3.05
N ILE A 158 -7.57 1.56 1.91
CA ILE A 158 -6.86 0.30 1.79
C ILE A 158 -5.50 0.57 1.15
N SER A 159 -4.43 0.23 1.88
CA SER A 159 -3.05 0.24 1.38
C SER A 159 -2.59 -1.19 1.13
N LEU A 160 -2.13 -1.51 -0.08
CA LEU A 160 -1.46 -2.78 -0.32
C LEU A 160 -0.02 -2.69 0.19
N ASN A 161 0.30 -3.47 1.23
CA ASN A 161 1.59 -3.39 1.91
C ASN A 161 2.67 -4.16 1.14
N HIS A 162 3.87 -3.58 1.10
CA HIS A 162 5.09 -4.11 0.52
C HIS A 162 4.88 -5.15 -0.62
N PRO A 163 4.20 -4.81 -1.75
CA PRO A 163 3.83 -5.74 -2.82
C PRO A 163 4.91 -6.72 -3.28
N ASN A 164 6.15 -6.25 -3.35
CA ASN A 164 7.29 -7.02 -3.81
C ASN A 164 7.85 -7.99 -2.75
N HIS A 165 7.52 -7.82 -1.46
CA HIS A 165 7.94 -8.74 -0.41
C HIS A 165 7.34 -10.12 -0.67
N LYS A 166 8.22 -11.13 -0.82
CA LYS A 166 7.84 -12.53 -1.12
C LYS A 166 6.87 -12.71 -2.29
N ARG A 167 6.83 -11.73 -3.21
CA ARG A 167 5.90 -11.70 -4.36
C ARG A 167 4.42 -11.74 -3.93
N ALA A 168 4.09 -11.12 -2.80
CA ALA A 168 2.72 -11.01 -2.27
C ALA A 168 1.73 -10.49 -3.32
N TYR A 169 2.09 -9.39 -4.00
CA TYR A 169 1.31 -8.81 -5.10
C TYR A 169 2.15 -8.71 -6.37
N LYS A 170 1.85 -9.59 -7.34
CA LYS A 170 2.53 -9.62 -8.65
C LYS A 170 1.92 -8.60 -9.60
N ASN A 171 2.70 -8.09 -10.55
CA ASN A 171 2.19 -7.23 -11.64
C ASN A 171 1.03 -7.88 -12.42
N SER A 172 1.04 -9.21 -12.55
CA SER A 172 -0.04 -9.97 -13.18
C SER A 172 -1.37 -9.87 -12.45
N ASP A 173 -1.36 -9.55 -11.16
CA ASP A 173 -2.55 -9.35 -10.33
C ASP A 173 -2.90 -7.86 -10.26
N LEU A 174 -1.91 -7.02 -9.94
CA LEU A 174 -2.08 -5.59 -9.70
C LEU A 174 -2.69 -4.81 -10.86
N LYS A 175 -2.47 -5.26 -12.11
CA LYS A 175 -3.12 -4.62 -13.27
C LYS A 175 -4.64 -4.79 -13.32
N TYR A 176 -5.20 -5.68 -12.50
CA TYR A 176 -6.62 -6.02 -12.46
C TYR A 176 -7.29 -5.79 -11.10
N LEU A 177 -6.53 -5.85 -10.00
CA LEU A 177 -7.07 -5.57 -8.68
C LEU A 177 -7.58 -4.13 -8.64
N ASN A 178 -8.70 -3.90 -7.95
CA ASN A 178 -9.34 -2.61 -7.83
C ASN A 178 -9.75 -2.32 -6.38
N ASN A 179 -10.33 -1.14 -6.15
CA ASN A 179 -10.97 -0.77 -4.89
C ASN A 179 -9.99 -0.68 -3.69
N TYR A 180 -8.74 -0.32 -3.97
CA TYR A 180 -7.74 0.06 -2.99
C TYR A 180 -7.16 1.44 -3.38
N ASP A 181 -6.67 2.17 -2.39
CA ASP A 181 -6.37 3.60 -2.52
C ASP A 181 -4.86 3.86 -2.57
N LEU A 182 -4.11 3.07 -1.78
CA LEU A 182 -2.70 3.29 -1.54
C LEU A 182 -1.87 2.04 -1.87
N ILE A 183 -0.60 2.25 -2.18
CA ILE A 183 0.39 1.19 -2.36
C ILE A 183 1.67 1.54 -1.64
N GLU A 184 2.15 0.63 -0.80
CA GLU A 184 3.43 0.81 -0.12
C GLU A 184 4.59 0.55 -1.08
N GLY A 185 5.02 1.63 -1.73
CA GLY A 185 6.05 1.59 -2.76
C GLY A 185 7.46 1.44 -2.19
N ILE A 186 7.67 1.86 -0.94
CA ILE A 186 8.92 1.74 -0.21
C ILE A 186 8.65 1.34 1.25
N SER A 187 9.41 0.38 1.74
CA SER A 187 9.55 0.10 3.16
C SER A 187 10.98 -0.28 3.49
N GLU A 188 11.22 -0.74 4.72
CA GLU A 188 12.46 -1.42 5.08
C GLU A 188 12.73 -2.62 4.17
N PHE A 189 11.77 -3.54 4.11
CA PHE A 189 11.95 -4.88 3.55
C PHE A 189 11.70 -4.95 2.05
N ALA A 190 11.04 -3.96 1.46
CA ALA A 190 10.65 -4.02 0.06
C ALA A 190 10.72 -2.67 -0.66
N LYS A 191 11.00 -2.77 -1.96
CA LYS A 191 10.82 -1.70 -2.93
C LYS A 191 9.87 -2.19 -4.02
N SER A 192 8.72 -1.53 -4.13
CA SER A 192 7.59 -1.90 -4.98
C SER A 192 7.29 -0.83 -6.05
N ILE A 193 8.28 0.00 -6.39
CA ILE A 193 8.12 1.08 -7.38
C ILE A 193 7.72 0.55 -8.77
N LYS A 194 8.27 -0.60 -9.19
CA LYS A 194 7.87 -1.24 -10.47
C LYS A 194 6.43 -1.74 -10.45
N GLN A 195 5.97 -2.25 -9.31
CA GLN A 195 4.58 -2.63 -9.09
C GLN A 195 3.67 -1.40 -9.18
N TRP A 196 4.07 -0.29 -8.55
CA TRP A 196 3.33 0.97 -8.63
C TRP A 196 3.27 1.53 -10.05
N ASP A 197 4.37 1.56 -10.79
CA ASP A 197 4.37 1.93 -12.21
C ASP A 197 3.43 1.05 -13.03
N SER A 198 3.42 -0.25 -12.77
CA SER A 198 2.49 -1.18 -13.44
C SER A 198 1.04 -0.84 -13.12
N VAL A 199 0.71 -0.46 -11.89
CA VAL A 199 -0.64 -0.06 -11.47
C VAL A 199 -1.06 1.22 -12.22
N LEU A 200 -0.23 2.27 -12.16
CA LEU A 200 -0.48 3.55 -12.86
C LEU A 200 -0.62 3.37 -14.37
N SER A 201 0.21 2.53 -14.99
CA SER A 201 0.19 2.28 -16.44
C SER A 201 -1.06 1.54 -16.93
N HIS A 202 -1.87 1.00 -16.03
CA HIS A 202 -3.16 0.39 -16.33
C HIS A 202 -4.34 1.27 -15.88
N GLY A 203 -4.09 2.56 -15.62
CA GLY A 203 -5.09 3.58 -15.27
C GLY A 203 -5.67 3.47 -13.87
N HIS A 204 -4.92 2.88 -12.95
CA HIS A 204 -5.31 2.80 -11.55
C HIS A 204 -4.74 4.01 -10.80
N ALA A 205 -5.57 4.97 -10.43
CA ALA A 205 -5.18 6.14 -9.65
C ALA A 205 -4.94 5.77 -8.18
N VAL A 206 -3.80 5.12 -7.93
CA VAL A 206 -3.38 4.62 -6.62
C VAL A 206 -2.13 5.38 -6.18
N TRP A 207 -2.13 5.83 -4.93
CA TRP A 207 -1.11 6.73 -4.41
C TRP A 207 -0.03 5.98 -3.64
N ILE A 208 1.22 6.43 -3.78
CA ILE A 208 2.33 5.85 -3.04
C ILE A 208 2.27 6.24 -1.57
N VAL A 209 2.54 5.26 -0.72
CA VAL A 209 2.99 5.47 0.65
C VAL A 209 4.34 4.82 0.88
N GLY A 210 5.07 5.36 1.87
CA GLY A 210 6.31 4.81 2.37
C GLY A 210 6.27 4.72 3.87
N ASN A 211 6.48 3.52 4.41
CA ASN A 211 6.40 3.30 5.85
C ASN A 211 7.55 2.41 6.31
N ASP A 212 7.86 2.51 7.59
CA ASP A 212 8.98 1.79 8.15
C ASP A 212 8.76 0.26 8.20
N ASP A 213 7.54 -0.19 8.56
CA ASP A 213 7.28 -1.60 8.93
C ASP A 213 8.14 -2.02 10.15
N SER A 214 8.33 -1.07 11.08
CA SER A 214 9.18 -1.26 12.25
C SER A 214 8.61 -2.29 13.21
N HIS A 215 9.49 -3.10 13.79
CA HIS A 215 9.16 -4.08 14.82
C HIS A 215 9.81 -3.79 16.17
N ASP A 216 10.72 -2.82 16.22
CA ASP A 216 11.46 -2.36 17.40
C ASP A 216 11.73 -0.84 17.34
N LEU A 217 12.52 -0.32 18.28
CA LEU A 217 12.86 1.11 18.41
C LEU A 217 14.20 1.52 17.75
N SER A 218 14.86 0.59 17.06
CA SER A 218 16.17 0.80 16.46
C SER A 218 16.14 1.91 15.42
N ASP A 219 17.20 2.71 15.38
CA ASP A 219 17.41 3.75 14.36
C ASP A 219 17.49 3.18 12.93
N TYR A 220 17.79 1.87 12.81
CA TYR A 220 17.79 1.17 11.54
C TYR A 220 16.39 0.80 11.04
N HIS A 221 15.41 0.74 11.93
CA HIS A 221 14.07 0.26 11.67
C HIS A 221 13.03 1.38 11.76
N VAL A 222 13.32 2.51 12.43
CA VAL A 222 12.39 3.62 12.63
C VAL A 222 12.91 4.90 11.98
N GLY A 223 12.06 5.56 11.20
CA GLY A 223 12.41 6.82 10.54
C GLY A 223 13.18 6.66 9.25
N ILE A 224 13.14 5.49 8.62
CA ILE A 224 13.84 5.22 7.36
C ILE A 224 12.91 5.39 6.15
N CYS A 225 11.59 5.27 6.33
CA CYS A 225 10.57 5.53 5.33
C CYS A 225 9.41 6.31 5.98
N TRP A 226 8.93 7.35 5.30
CA TRP A 226 7.80 8.13 5.79
C TRP A 226 7.02 8.81 4.68
N ASN A 227 5.88 9.37 5.07
CA ASN A 227 5.01 10.14 4.20
C ASN A 227 5.05 11.59 4.64
N MET A 228 5.13 12.50 3.68
CA MET A 228 4.76 13.90 3.90
C MET A 228 3.35 14.06 3.33
N ILE A 229 2.41 14.48 4.15
CA ILE A 229 1.01 14.64 3.80
C ILE A 229 0.65 16.12 3.89
N HIS A 230 0.16 16.68 2.80
CA HIS A 230 -0.35 18.05 2.80
C HIS A 230 -1.75 18.07 3.40
N VAL A 231 -2.03 18.98 4.32
CA VAL A 231 -3.34 19.14 4.96
C VAL A 231 -3.70 20.62 5.06
N ASP A 232 -4.98 20.92 4.83
CA ASP A 232 -5.51 22.28 4.98
C ASP A 232 -5.78 22.59 6.45
N THR A 233 -6.24 21.58 7.21
CA THR A 233 -6.40 21.63 8.66
C THR A 233 -5.85 20.35 9.27
N ILE A 234 -5.17 20.47 10.40
CA ILE A 234 -4.54 19.31 11.03
C ILE A 234 -5.58 18.51 11.83
N ASN A 235 -6.24 17.55 11.18
CA ASN A 235 -7.17 16.59 11.79
C ASN A 235 -7.25 15.29 10.96
N ASN A 236 -7.82 14.22 11.52
CA ASN A 236 -7.89 12.91 10.85
C ASN A 236 -8.65 12.95 9.52
N GLU A 237 -9.73 13.73 9.44
CA GLU A 237 -10.52 13.86 8.21
C GLU A 237 -9.69 14.46 7.06
N SER A 238 -8.98 15.56 7.29
CA SER A 238 -8.13 16.19 6.30
C SER A 238 -6.96 15.29 5.91
N ILE A 239 -6.40 14.51 6.85
CA ILE A 239 -5.34 13.54 6.56
C ILE A 239 -5.86 12.46 5.61
N LEU A 240 -7.03 11.88 5.89
CA LEU A 240 -7.65 10.85 5.05
C LEU A 240 -8.00 11.38 3.66
N GLN A 241 -8.62 12.56 3.59
CA GLN A 241 -8.93 13.20 2.31
C GLN A 241 -7.66 13.48 1.49
N SER A 242 -6.58 13.91 2.13
CA SER A 242 -5.31 14.15 1.45
C SER A 242 -4.64 12.89 0.95
N LEU A 243 -4.66 11.80 1.73
CA LEU A 243 -4.20 10.49 1.26
C LEU A 243 -5.08 9.98 0.11
N GLN A 244 -6.41 10.09 0.21
CA GLN A 244 -7.35 9.63 -0.81
C GLN A 244 -7.20 10.40 -2.14
N LYS A 245 -6.89 11.71 -2.07
CA LYS A 245 -6.70 12.55 -3.25
C LYS A 245 -5.25 12.52 -3.77
N GLY A 246 -4.33 11.88 -3.06
CA GLY A 246 -2.91 11.76 -3.45
C GLY A 246 -2.05 12.98 -3.13
N ALA A 247 -2.53 13.91 -2.30
CA ALA A 247 -1.82 15.12 -1.86
C ALA A 247 -0.75 14.79 -0.80
N SER A 248 0.15 13.88 -1.15
CA SER A 248 1.21 13.36 -0.31
C SER A 248 2.38 12.89 -1.18
N TYR A 249 3.50 12.61 -0.54
CA TYR A 249 4.62 11.89 -1.15
C TYR A 249 5.33 11.01 -0.14
N ALA A 250 5.89 9.90 -0.63
CA ALA A 250 6.69 8.98 0.18
C ALA A 250 8.17 9.38 0.14
N THR A 251 8.92 9.15 1.21
CA THR A 251 10.35 9.43 1.30
C THR A 251 11.06 8.26 1.96
N LYS A 252 12.18 7.81 1.37
CA LYS A 252 13.15 6.92 2.01
C LYS A 252 14.36 7.75 2.39
N GLY A 253 14.79 7.69 3.64
CA GLY A 253 15.91 8.47 4.15
C GLY A 253 16.41 7.91 5.48
N TRP A 254 16.79 8.78 6.40
CA TRP A 254 17.37 8.39 7.68
C TRP A 254 16.82 9.25 8.83
N LEU A 255 16.43 8.60 9.93
CA LEU A 255 15.94 9.24 11.17
C LEU A 255 14.83 10.29 10.98
N GLY A 256 13.98 10.10 9.96
CA GLY A 256 12.89 11.00 9.61
C GLY A 256 13.36 12.42 9.27
N GLN A 257 14.63 12.60 8.91
CA GLN A 257 15.19 13.90 8.59
C GLN A 257 14.85 14.30 7.16
N GLU A 258 14.06 15.36 7.02
CA GLU A 258 13.63 15.87 5.73
C GLU A 258 14.67 16.82 5.12
N MET A 259 15.27 16.39 4.01
CA MET A 259 16.29 17.16 3.29
C MET A 259 15.66 18.20 2.34
N ASN A 260 14.52 17.87 1.73
CA ASN A 260 13.83 18.75 0.79
C ASN A 260 12.31 18.58 0.83
N ARG A 261 11.62 19.54 0.23
CA ARG A 261 10.17 19.65 0.27
C ARG A 261 9.64 20.13 -1.07
N VAL A 262 8.49 19.59 -1.47
CA VAL A 262 7.75 20.05 -2.65
C VAL A 262 7.15 21.43 -2.34
N LYS A 263 7.41 22.41 -3.21
CA LYS A 263 6.83 23.75 -3.11
C LYS A 263 5.68 23.95 -4.09
N ALA A 264 5.79 23.40 -5.29
CA ALA A 264 4.73 23.45 -6.29
C ALA A 264 4.90 22.31 -7.30
N VAL A 265 3.78 21.74 -7.74
CA VAL A 265 3.71 20.99 -9.00
C VAL A 265 2.56 21.59 -9.80
N LYS A 266 2.83 22.04 -11.02
CA LYS A 266 1.85 22.67 -11.90
C LYS A 266 1.79 21.94 -13.24
N VAL A 267 0.61 21.93 -13.83
CA VAL A 267 0.40 21.54 -15.22
C VAL A 267 -0.32 22.69 -15.89
N GLU A 268 0.38 23.44 -16.74
CA GLU A 268 -0.11 24.64 -17.40
C GLU A 268 0.54 24.76 -18.79
N ASP A 269 -0.22 25.19 -19.80
CA ASP A 269 0.24 25.39 -21.18
C ASP A 269 0.91 24.15 -21.82
N GLY A 270 0.50 22.95 -21.41
CA GLY A 270 1.10 21.69 -21.88
C GLY A 270 2.46 21.36 -21.24
N PHE A 271 2.84 22.06 -20.17
CA PHE A 271 4.07 21.80 -19.42
C PHE A 271 3.79 21.27 -18.02
N PHE A 272 4.54 20.24 -17.63
CA PHE A 272 4.73 19.85 -16.24
C PHE A 272 5.83 20.72 -15.63
N LYS A 273 5.56 21.33 -14.48
CA LYS A 273 6.52 22.19 -13.76
C LYS A 273 6.58 21.78 -12.28
N LEU A 274 7.77 21.43 -11.80
CA LEU A 274 8.06 21.14 -10.40
C LEU A 274 8.96 22.23 -9.81
N LYS A 275 8.66 22.66 -8.58
CA LYS A 275 9.53 23.48 -7.73
C LYS A 275 9.75 22.80 -6.38
N LEU A 276 11.00 22.70 -5.96
CA LEU A 276 11.45 22.22 -4.66
C LEU A 276 11.88 23.39 -3.77
N ARG A 277 11.99 23.13 -2.46
CA ARG A 277 12.51 24.09 -1.48
C ARG A 277 14.00 24.34 -1.68
N ASN A 278 14.75 23.27 -1.89
CA ASN A 278 16.20 23.28 -2.07
C ASN A 278 16.57 22.66 -3.42
N LYS A 279 17.81 22.90 -3.89
CA LYS A 279 18.36 22.17 -5.05
C LYS A 279 18.53 20.70 -4.67
N ALA A 280 18.06 19.81 -5.54
CA ALA A 280 18.25 18.37 -5.39
C ALA A 280 19.47 17.90 -6.19
N ASP A 281 20.06 16.77 -5.80
CA ASP A 281 21.15 16.16 -6.58
C ASP A 281 20.65 15.72 -7.94
N SER A 282 19.49 15.06 -7.98
CA SER A 282 18.77 14.84 -9.23
C SER A 282 17.25 14.84 -9.05
N ILE A 283 16.56 15.27 -10.10
CA ILE A 283 15.11 15.18 -10.28
C ILE A 283 14.90 14.30 -11.52
N THR A 284 14.17 13.19 -11.37
CA THR A 284 13.82 12.27 -12.45
C THR A 284 12.31 12.27 -12.67
N LEU A 285 11.87 12.60 -13.88
CA LEU A 285 10.47 12.54 -14.29
C LEU A 285 10.20 11.23 -15.02
N ILE A 286 9.16 10.54 -14.60
CA ILE A 286 8.84 9.17 -15.02
C ILE A 286 7.39 9.12 -15.50
N SER A 287 7.16 8.41 -16.59
CA SER A 287 5.85 8.20 -17.22
C SER A 287 5.57 6.70 -17.39
N ASP A 288 4.62 6.36 -18.28
CA ASP A 288 4.16 5.02 -18.60
C ASP A 288 5.23 3.93 -18.49
N ASN A 289 4.89 2.86 -17.77
CA ASN A 289 5.71 1.67 -17.51
C ASN A 289 7.05 1.97 -16.82
N GLY A 290 7.14 3.10 -16.10
CA GLY A 290 8.36 3.49 -15.41
C GLY A 290 9.43 4.09 -16.34
N VAL A 291 9.05 4.54 -17.54
CA VAL A 291 9.97 5.16 -18.50
C VAL A 291 10.37 6.55 -18.01
N ILE A 292 11.68 6.81 -17.93
CA ILE A 292 12.23 8.14 -17.63
C ILE A 292 12.03 9.02 -18.87
N VAL A 293 11.38 10.16 -18.69
CA VAL A 293 11.07 11.10 -19.78
C VAL A 293 11.83 12.43 -19.67
N ALA A 294 12.31 12.77 -18.47
CA ALA A 294 13.20 13.89 -18.23
C ALA A 294 14.05 13.66 -16.98
N MET A 295 15.22 14.30 -16.96
CA MET A 295 16.11 14.32 -15.80
C MET A 295 16.80 15.67 -15.72
N ALA A 296 17.02 16.16 -14.50
CA ALA A 296 17.83 17.34 -14.23
C ALA A 296 18.66 17.13 -12.96
N SER A 297 19.83 17.75 -12.88
CA SER A 297 20.78 17.57 -11.77
C SER A 297 21.17 18.90 -11.17
N LYS A 298 21.35 18.94 -9.83
CA LYS A 298 21.76 20.14 -9.09
C LYS A 298 20.85 21.36 -9.31
N VAL A 299 19.55 21.10 -9.43
CA VAL A 299 18.50 22.11 -9.64
C VAL A 299 17.38 21.95 -8.62
N ASP A 300 16.62 23.03 -8.40
CA ASP A 300 15.41 23.02 -7.57
C ASP A 300 14.12 23.10 -8.41
N THR A 301 14.24 23.14 -9.74
CA THR A 301 13.13 23.21 -10.69
C THR A 301 13.30 22.21 -11.83
N LEU A 302 12.17 21.67 -12.30
CA LEU A 302 12.08 20.92 -13.56
C LEU A 302 10.89 21.43 -14.37
N SER A 303 11.09 21.67 -15.67
CA SER A 303 10.03 21.99 -16.62
C SER A 303 10.11 21.00 -17.78
N TYR A 304 8.97 20.42 -18.17
CA TYR A 304 8.89 19.40 -19.20
C TYR A 304 7.66 19.58 -20.07
N LYS A 305 7.83 19.62 -21.40
CA LYS A 305 6.71 19.63 -22.35
C LYS A 305 6.08 18.24 -22.38
N ILE A 306 4.84 18.14 -21.91
CA ILE A 306 4.13 16.88 -21.80
C ILE A 306 3.80 16.37 -23.21
N LYS A 307 4.12 15.11 -23.48
CA LYS A 307 3.80 14.48 -24.75
C LYS A 307 2.46 13.74 -24.70
N THR A 308 1.89 13.46 -25.87
CA THR A 308 0.59 12.79 -25.99
C THR A 308 0.63 11.38 -25.41
N GLU A 309 1.76 10.68 -25.52
CA GLU A 309 1.96 9.34 -24.95
C GLU A 309 2.11 9.31 -23.43
N ASN A 310 2.32 10.46 -22.76
CA ASN A 310 2.47 10.50 -21.31
C ASN A 310 1.10 10.48 -20.63
N THR A 311 0.66 9.32 -20.17
CA THR A 311 -0.67 9.15 -19.52
C THR A 311 -0.63 9.55 -18.05
N TYR A 312 0.54 9.42 -17.43
CA TYR A 312 0.85 10.00 -16.12
C TYR A 312 2.29 10.53 -16.09
N LEU A 313 2.58 11.41 -15.13
CA LEU A 313 3.92 11.87 -14.82
C LEU A 313 4.13 11.90 -13.31
N ARG A 314 5.08 11.11 -12.81
CA ARG A 314 5.53 11.13 -11.40
C ARG A 314 6.99 11.50 -11.30
N THR A 315 7.41 11.93 -10.12
CA THR A 315 8.78 12.42 -9.90
C THR A 315 9.48 11.67 -8.80
N GLU A 316 10.75 11.35 -9.04
CA GLU A 316 11.70 10.90 -8.03
C GLU A 316 12.74 11.99 -7.80
N ILE A 317 12.98 12.34 -6.54
CA ILE A 317 14.01 13.32 -6.15
C ILE A 317 15.05 12.59 -5.32
N PHE A 318 16.31 12.69 -5.71
CA PHE A 318 17.43 12.08 -5.00
C PHE A 318 18.35 13.15 -4.44
N GLU A 319 18.81 12.93 -3.21
CA GLU A 319 19.65 13.85 -2.46
C GLU A 319 20.61 13.09 -1.55
N THR A 320 21.77 13.70 -1.32
CA THR A 320 22.81 13.24 -0.42
C THR A 320 23.29 14.39 0.45
N GLU A 321 23.67 14.07 1.68
CA GLU A 321 24.29 14.98 2.65
C GLU A 321 25.50 14.29 3.28
N PRO A 322 26.46 15.01 3.85
CA PRO A 322 27.63 14.40 4.50
C PRO A 322 27.28 13.35 5.56
N TRP A 323 26.14 13.51 6.23
CA TRP A 323 25.65 12.62 7.29
C TRP A 323 24.65 11.56 6.80
N ASN A 324 24.18 11.65 5.54
CA ASN A 324 23.29 10.66 4.94
C ASN A 324 23.53 10.55 3.43
N GLY A 325 24.11 9.43 3.01
CA GLY A 325 24.40 9.16 1.60
C GLY A 325 23.18 8.83 0.75
N TYR A 326 21.97 8.78 1.31
CA TYR A 326 20.76 8.45 0.56
C TYR A 326 19.48 9.03 1.15
N THR A 327 18.89 10.00 0.46
CA THR A 327 17.47 10.33 0.58
C THR A 327 16.81 10.30 -0.79
N LYS A 328 15.62 9.69 -0.86
CA LYS A 328 14.83 9.65 -2.08
C LYS A 328 13.35 9.90 -1.81
N MET A 329 12.81 10.95 -2.43
CA MET A 329 11.38 11.28 -2.41
C MET A 329 10.70 10.69 -3.64
N TYR A 330 9.46 10.25 -3.49
CA TYR A 330 8.61 9.67 -4.53
C TYR A 330 7.26 10.39 -4.51
N LEU A 331 7.06 11.28 -5.48
CA LEU A 331 5.84 12.07 -5.61
C LEU A 331 4.77 11.25 -6.33
N ASN A 332 3.53 11.31 -5.84
CA ASN A 332 2.34 10.91 -6.58
C ASN A 332 2.26 11.58 -7.96
N PRO A 333 1.69 10.89 -8.98
CA PRO A 333 1.64 11.42 -10.33
C PRO A 333 0.60 12.51 -10.53
N VAL A 334 0.85 13.38 -11.52
CA VAL A 334 -0.25 14.00 -12.27
C VAL A 334 -0.74 12.99 -13.32
N ILE A 335 -2.04 12.89 -13.52
CA ILE A 335 -2.66 11.87 -14.39
C ILE A 335 -3.58 12.53 -15.42
N ARG A 336 -3.64 11.99 -16.64
CA ARG A 336 -4.61 12.44 -17.64
C ARG A 336 -6.04 12.14 -17.22
N THR A 337 -6.95 13.04 -17.57
CA THR A 337 -8.38 12.91 -17.30
C THR A 337 -9.18 13.71 -18.34
N ASN A 338 -10.45 13.36 -18.51
CA ASN A 338 -11.40 14.11 -19.35
C ASN A 338 -12.08 15.27 -18.61
N SER A 339 -11.85 15.44 -17.30
CA SER A 339 -12.66 16.36 -16.48
C SER A 339 -11.92 17.12 -15.37
N GLU A 340 -10.58 17.14 -15.39
CA GLU A 340 -9.69 17.64 -14.30
C GLU A 340 -9.89 17.00 -12.91
N LYS A 341 -10.92 16.17 -12.75
CA LYS A 341 -11.25 15.49 -11.51
C LYS A 341 -10.53 14.15 -11.42
N LEU A 342 -10.28 13.73 -10.17
CA LEU A 342 -9.84 12.38 -9.87
C LEU A 342 -10.91 11.40 -10.32
N ILE A 343 -10.59 10.60 -11.32
CA ILE A 343 -11.42 9.46 -11.71
C ILE A 343 -10.93 8.29 -10.87
N GLN A 344 -11.67 7.97 -9.82
CA GLN A 344 -11.42 6.74 -9.08
C GLN A 344 -11.62 5.53 -9.99
N HIS A 345 -10.91 4.46 -9.66
CA HIS A 345 -10.88 3.25 -10.47
C HIS A 345 -12.29 2.77 -10.81
N ASN A 346 -12.65 2.86 -12.10
CA ASN A 346 -14.01 2.61 -12.60
C ASN A 346 -14.25 1.16 -13.04
N ASN A 347 -13.20 0.34 -13.09
CA ASN A 347 -13.35 -1.07 -13.40
C ASN A 347 -14.00 -1.79 -12.23
N THR A 348 -15.25 -2.20 -12.36
CA THR A 348 -15.90 -3.14 -11.45
C THR A 348 -15.59 -4.56 -11.92
N ASN A 349 -14.90 -5.33 -11.07
CA ASN A 349 -14.68 -6.76 -11.30
C ASN A 349 -15.99 -7.48 -10.96
N GLU A 350 -16.59 -8.16 -11.93
CA GLU A 350 -17.87 -8.84 -11.76
C GLU A 350 -17.69 -10.24 -11.19
N ILE A 351 -18.62 -10.69 -10.35
CA ILE A 351 -18.64 -12.06 -9.84
C ILE A 351 -19.15 -13.00 -10.93
N SER A 352 -18.38 -14.04 -11.22
CA SER A 352 -18.82 -15.17 -12.04
C SER A 352 -19.43 -16.25 -11.15
N TYR A 353 -20.76 -16.24 -11.01
CA TYR A 353 -21.46 -17.25 -10.21
C TYR A 353 -21.21 -18.68 -10.71
N PHE A 354 -21.17 -18.87 -12.04
CA PHE A 354 -20.86 -20.18 -12.64
C PHE A 354 -19.45 -20.67 -12.25
N LEU A 355 -18.42 -19.84 -12.41
CA LEU A 355 -17.05 -20.23 -12.05
C LEU A 355 -16.88 -20.40 -10.53
N SER A 356 -17.62 -19.63 -9.73
CA SER A 356 -17.64 -19.79 -8.28
C SER A 356 -18.26 -21.14 -7.88
N GLY A 357 -19.40 -21.50 -8.49
CA GLY A 357 -20.04 -22.80 -8.28
C GLY A 357 -19.15 -23.98 -8.69
N LEU A 358 -18.45 -23.85 -9.82
CA LEU A 358 -17.48 -24.85 -10.26
C LEU A 358 -16.31 -24.97 -9.28
N TYR A 359 -15.77 -23.85 -8.82
CA TYR A 359 -14.70 -23.80 -7.84
C TYR A 359 -15.09 -24.50 -6.54
N TRP A 360 -16.26 -24.19 -5.98
CA TRP A 360 -16.77 -24.85 -4.77
C TRP A 360 -17.01 -26.35 -4.98
N SER A 361 -17.55 -26.75 -6.14
CA SER A 361 -17.76 -28.17 -6.45
C SER A 361 -16.45 -28.95 -6.49
N VAL A 362 -15.40 -28.38 -7.10
CA VAL A 362 -14.07 -28.99 -7.12
C VAL A 362 -13.49 -29.08 -5.70
N LEU A 363 -13.61 -28.01 -4.90
CA LEU A 363 -13.15 -28.02 -3.51
C LEU A 363 -13.89 -29.08 -2.66
N PHE A 364 -15.20 -29.21 -2.87
CA PHE A 364 -16.03 -30.21 -2.20
C PHE A 364 -15.60 -31.64 -2.55
N LEU A 365 -15.40 -31.93 -3.84
CA LEU A 365 -14.90 -33.24 -4.27
C LEU A 365 -13.52 -33.53 -3.69
N LEU A 366 -12.62 -32.54 -3.66
CA LEU A 366 -11.30 -32.66 -3.03
C LEU A 366 -11.42 -33.01 -1.54
N HIS A 367 -12.25 -32.28 -0.79
CA HIS A 367 -12.50 -32.55 0.63
C HIS A 367 -13.10 -33.94 0.84
N ALA A 368 -14.08 -34.35 0.03
CA ALA A 368 -14.68 -35.68 0.11
C ALA A 368 -13.63 -36.80 -0.10
N VAL A 369 -12.76 -36.66 -1.09
CA VAL A 369 -11.65 -37.61 -1.33
C VAL A 369 -10.70 -37.65 -0.14
N ILE A 370 -10.31 -36.50 0.41
CA ILE A 370 -9.42 -36.43 1.58
C ILE A 370 -10.06 -37.09 2.81
N ILE A 371 -11.35 -36.85 3.05
CA ILE A 371 -12.09 -37.48 4.15
C ILE A 371 -12.11 -39.00 3.98
N LEU A 372 -12.37 -39.51 2.77
CA LEU A 372 -12.32 -40.94 2.48
C LEU A 372 -10.91 -41.53 2.72
N LEU A 373 -9.85 -40.79 2.40
CA LEU A 373 -8.47 -41.21 2.69
C LEU A 373 -8.20 -41.27 4.20
N ILE A 374 -8.70 -40.32 4.99
CA ILE A 374 -8.56 -40.32 6.46
C ILE A 374 -9.23 -41.56 7.08
N PHE A 375 -10.38 -42.00 6.55
CA PHE A 375 -11.11 -43.16 7.06
C PHE A 375 -10.59 -44.51 6.54
N LYS A 376 -10.07 -44.57 5.30
CA LYS A 376 -9.58 -45.83 4.70
C LYS A 376 -8.16 -46.23 5.12
N TRP A 377 -7.29 -45.26 5.44
CA TRP A 377 -5.88 -45.51 5.83
C TRP A 377 -5.68 -45.57 7.33
#